data_AF-A0A2D0JK88-F1
#
_entry.id   AF-A0A2D0JK88-F1
#
_cell.length_a   1.000
_cell.length_b   1.000
_cell.length_c   1.000
_cell.angle_alpha   90.00
_cell.angle_beta   90.00
_cell.angle_gamma   90.00
#
_symmetry.space_group_name_H-M   'P 1'
#
loop_
_entity.id
_entity.type
_entity.pdbx_description
1 polymer ?
#
loop_
_entity_poly.entity_id
_entity_poly.type
_entity_poly.pdbx_seq_one_letter_code
_entity_poly.pdbx_strand_id
1 'polypeptide(L)'
;MANYTVVSFDISTKTNPKGFDYIELSLDLLNSSNNSKKVTYELHNDTRHTLTDINIVLHDSLNLAISNHIKIGISEFLERMYIFIKLPVIQSDGKITKEQYQYTAHKI
;
A
#
# COMPACT_ATOMS: atom_id res chain seq x y z
N MET A 1 2.86 -11.53 -8.48
CA MET A 1 2.97 -10.62 -7.32
C MET A 1 4.30 -10.84 -6.63
N ALA A 2 5.09 -9.79 -6.45
CA ALA A 2 6.35 -9.87 -5.72
C ALA A 2 6.10 -9.65 -4.22
N ASN A 3 6.77 -10.44 -3.37
CA ASN A 3 6.64 -10.34 -1.92
C ASN A 3 7.77 -9.49 -1.34
N TYR A 4 7.41 -8.61 -0.42
CA TYR A 4 8.33 -7.67 0.22
C TYR A 4 8.15 -7.67 1.72
N THR A 5 9.25 -7.57 2.46
CA THR A 5 9.23 -7.14 3.86
C THR A 5 9.16 -5.62 3.87
N VAL A 6 8.25 -5.04 4.64
CA VAL A 6 8.17 -3.58 4.84
C VAL A 6 9.13 -3.23 5.97
N VAL A 7 10.07 -2.31 5.71
CA VAL A 7 11.01 -1.79 6.71
C VAL A 7 10.41 -0.56 7.39
N SER A 8 9.93 0.37 6.58
CA SER A 8 9.24 1.57 7.02
C SER A 8 8.30 2.05 5.91
N PHE A 9 7.37 2.92 6.28
CA PHE A 9 6.46 3.55 5.34
C PHE A 9 6.10 4.96 5.82
N ASP A 10 5.70 5.80 4.88
CA ASP A 10 5.12 7.11 5.13
C ASP A 10 3.84 7.25 4.30
N ILE A 11 2.80 7.83 4.89
CA ILE A 11 1.52 8.08 4.22
C ILE A 11 1.16 9.54 4.47
N SER A 12 0.95 10.29 3.40
CA SER A 12 0.50 11.68 3.49
C SER A 12 -0.64 11.95 2.53
N THR A 13 -1.60 12.78 2.96
CA THR A 13 -2.62 13.32 2.05
C THR A 13 -2.09 14.61 1.45
N LYS A 14 -2.15 14.73 0.13
CA LYS A 14 -1.67 15.88 -0.63
C LYS A 14 -2.74 16.34 -1.61
N THR A 15 -2.64 17.59 -2.04
CA THR A 15 -3.49 18.17 -3.09
C THR A 15 -2.62 18.51 -4.28
N ASN A 16 -2.99 18.03 -5.46
CA ASN A 16 -2.24 18.32 -6.68
C ASN A 16 -2.50 19.76 -7.17
N PRO A 17 -1.70 20.31 -8.11
CA PRO A 17 -1.89 21.68 -8.61
C PRO A 17 -3.25 21.97 -9.25
N LYS A 18 -4.03 20.93 -9.58
CA LYS A 18 -5.39 21.04 -10.15
C LYS A 18 -6.47 21.01 -9.06
N GLY A 19 -6.11 20.92 -7.78
CA GLY A 19 -7.02 20.91 -6.65
C GLY A 19 -7.62 19.54 -6.29
N PHE A 20 -7.05 18.44 -6.81
CA PHE A 20 -7.51 17.09 -6.46
C PHE A 20 -6.62 16.46 -5.39
N ASP A 21 -7.25 15.93 -4.35
CA ASP A 21 -6.57 15.23 -3.27
C ASP A 21 -6.13 13.82 -3.68
N TYR A 22 -5.02 13.38 -3.10
CA TYR A 22 -4.45 12.04 -3.28
C TYR A 22 -3.67 11.62 -2.02
N ILE A 23 -3.45 10.32 -1.89
CA ILE A 23 -2.56 9.74 -0.88
C ILE A 23 -1.20 9.50 -1.51
N GLU A 24 -0.14 10.10 -0.98
CA GLU A 24 1.23 9.70 -1.29
C GLU A 24 1.67 8.61 -0.32
N LEU A 25 1.93 7.41 -0.85
CA LEU A 25 2.42 6.25 -0.12
C LEU A 25 3.89 6.02 -0.47
N SER A 26 4.78 6.25 0.49
CA SER A 26 6.21 5.91 0.36
C SER A 26 6.54 4.64 1.15
N LEU A 27 7.26 3.71 0.53
CA LEU A 27 7.63 2.42 1.11
C LEU A 27 9.13 2.18 1.01
N ASP A 28 9.75 1.77 2.12
CA ASP A 28 11.07 1.13 2.14
C ASP A 28 10.88 -0.38 2.31
N LEU A 29 11.36 -1.16 1.34
CA LEU A 29 11.06 -2.57 1.19
C LEU A 29 12.34 -3.39 1.08
N LEU A 30 12.29 -4.64 1.56
CA LEU A 30 13.29 -5.68 1.26
C LEU A 30 12.64 -6.78 0.42
N ASN A 31 13.30 -7.17 -0.68
CA ASN A 31 12.87 -8.32 -1.47
C ASN A 31 13.29 -9.65 -0.79
N SER A 32 13.00 -10.79 -1.43
CA SER A 32 13.36 -12.12 -0.92
C SER A 32 14.87 -12.35 -0.74
N SER A 33 15.71 -11.57 -1.41
CA SER A 33 17.16 -11.62 -1.35
C SER A 33 17.76 -10.55 -0.41
N ASN A 34 16.93 -9.89 0.41
CA ASN A 34 17.31 -8.77 1.27
C ASN A 34 17.87 -7.54 0.54
N ASN A 35 17.60 -7.40 -0.77
CA ASN A 35 17.94 -6.17 -1.47
C ASN A 35 16.88 -5.10 -1.15
N SER A 36 17.34 -3.91 -0.79
CA SER A 36 16.48 -2.75 -0.54
C SER A 36 15.85 -2.24 -1.84
N LYS A 37 14.59 -1.82 -1.73
CA LYS A 37 13.82 -1.16 -2.78
C LYS A 37 12.98 -0.08 -2.13
N LYS A 38 13.16 1.15 -2.58
CA LYS A 38 12.26 2.26 -2.25
C LYS A 38 11.28 2.47 -3.39
N VAL A 39 10.02 2.72 -3.04
CA VAL A 39 9.00 3.06 -4.02
C VAL A 39 8.00 4.02 -3.42
N THR A 40 7.55 4.98 -4.23
CA THR A 40 6.49 5.90 -3.87
C THR A 40 5.35 5.81 -4.90
N TYR A 41 4.13 5.84 -4.39
CA TYR A 41 2.91 5.81 -5.19
C TYR A 41 2.02 6.99 -4.83
N GLU A 42 1.40 7.60 -5.85
CA GLU A 42 0.24 8.47 -5.68
C GLU A 42 -1.02 7.62 -5.85
N LEU A 43 -1.86 7.55 -4.82
CA LEU A 43 -3.10 6.79 -4.81
C LEU A 43 -4.29 7.74 -4.85
N HIS A 44 -5.24 7.47 -5.72
CA HIS A 44 -6.42 8.30 -5.91
C HIS A 44 -7.67 7.59 -5.40
N ASN A 45 -8.71 8.37 -5.08
CA ASN A 45 -10.02 7.79 -4.90
C ASN A 45 -10.47 7.10 -6.18
N ASP A 46 -11.34 6.10 -6.02
CA ASP A 46 -12.12 5.59 -7.12
C ASP A 46 -13.45 5.03 -6.61
N THR A 47 -14.18 4.31 -7.46
CA THR A 47 -15.48 3.71 -7.12
C THR A 47 -15.40 2.61 -6.07
N ARG A 48 -14.20 2.11 -5.73
CA ARG A 48 -13.96 1.03 -4.76
C ARG A 48 -13.57 1.56 -3.39
N HIS A 49 -12.75 2.61 -3.36
CA HIS A 49 -12.15 3.11 -2.12
C HIS A 49 -12.07 4.64 -2.08
N THR A 50 -12.51 5.23 -0.96
CA THR A 50 -12.28 6.65 -0.68
C THR A 50 -10.86 6.87 -0.18
N LEU A 51 -10.34 8.11 -0.23
CA LEU A 51 -9.01 8.42 0.32
C LEU A 51 -8.91 8.09 1.82
N THR A 52 -10.00 8.30 2.56
CA THR A 52 -10.08 7.95 3.99
C THR A 52 -9.93 6.45 4.19
N ASP A 53 -10.65 5.63 3.42
CA ASP A 53 -10.56 4.17 3.52
C ASP A 53 -9.17 3.67 3.15
N ILE A 54 -8.59 4.21 2.07
CA ILE A 54 -7.22 3.90 1.64
C ILE A 54 -6.24 4.18 2.78
N ASN A 55 -6.34 5.35 3.40
CA ASN A 55 -5.44 5.78 4.46
C ASN A 55 -5.52 4.85 5.69
N ILE A 56 -6.75 4.54 6.14
CA ILE A 56 -7.00 3.64 7.28
C ILE A 56 -6.42 2.25 6.98
N VAL A 57 -6.80 1.65 5.85
CA VAL A 57 -6.37 0.29 5.48
C VAL A 57 -4.85 0.20 5.38
N LEU A 58 -4.20 1.17 4.74
CA LEU A 58 -2.75 1.18 4.58
C LEU A 58 -2.04 1.36 5.93
N HIS A 59 -2.46 2.32 6.76
CA HIS A 59 -1.84 2.51 8.08
C HIS A 59 -1.94 1.25 8.93
N ASP A 60 -3.15 0.70 9.07
CA ASP A 60 -3.37 -0.46 9.93
C ASP A 60 -2.62 -1.68 9.41
N SER A 61 -2.72 -1.96 8.11
CA SER A 61 -2.13 -3.16 7.52
C SER A 61 -0.61 -3.10 7.44
N LEU A 62 -0.01 -1.93 7.16
CA LEU A 62 1.45 -1.79 7.08
C LEU A 62 2.09 -1.81 8.47
N ASN A 63 1.43 -1.21 9.48
CA ASN A 63 1.85 -1.37 10.87
C ASN A 63 1.78 -2.83 11.33
N LEU A 64 0.72 -3.55 10.94
CA LEU A 64 0.58 -4.97 11.23
C LEU A 64 1.67 -5.80 10.55
N ALA A 65 1.99 -5.47 9.28
CA ALA A 65 3.07 -6.11 8.53
C ALA A 65 4.43 -5.96 9.22
N ILE A 66 4.77 -4.75 9.67
CA ILE A 66 6.04 -4.48 10.36
C ILE A 66 6.09 -5.22 11.71
N SER A 67 5.07 -5.03 12.55
CA SER A 67 5.04 -5.56 13.92
C SER A 67 5.06 -7.09 13.99
N ASN A 68 4.52 -7.77 12.96
CA ASN A 68 4.44 -9.23 12.91
C ASN A 68 5.40 -9.85 11.88
N HIS A 69 6.30 -9.05 11.29
CA HIS A 69 7.22 -9.48 10.22
C HIS A 69 6.52 -10.17 9.03
N ILE A 70 5.30 -9.73 8.70
CA ILE A 70 4.50 -10.31 7.62
C ILE A 70 4.83 -9.62 6.31
N LYS A 71 5.23 -10.40 5.30
CA LYS A 71 5.48 -9.89 3.95
C LYS A 71 4.19 -9.41 3.28
N ILE A 72 4.23 -8.26 2.62
CA ILE A 72 3.17 -7.79 1.73
C ILE A 72 3.46 -8.23 0.29
N GLY A 73 2.40 -8.35 -0.52
CA GLY A 73 2.53 -8.60 -1.95
C GLY A 73 2.25 -7.33 -2.75
N ILE A 74 3.06 -7.01 -3.76
CA ILE A 74 2.79 -5.88 -4.67
C ILE A 74 2.85 -6.36 -6.12
N SER A 75 1.87 -5.97 -6.92
CA SER A 75 1.88 -6.12 -8.39
C SER A 75 1.55 -4.79 -9.03
N GLU A 76 2.44 -4.30 -9.89
CA GLU A 76 2.31 -3.01 -10.58
C GLU A 76 1.79 -3.24 -12.00
N PHE A 77 0.71 -2.57 -12.38
CA PHE A 77 0.17 -2.54 -13.75
C PHE A 77 0.15 -1.09 -14.24
N LEU A 78 1.35 -0.53 -14.42
CA LEU A 78 1.55 0.91 -14.64
C LEU A 78 0.87 1.41 -15.92
N GLU A 79 0.81 0.60 -16.99
CA GLU A 79 0.08 0.93 -18.22
C GLU A 79 -1.42 1.15 -18.01
N ARG A 80 -1.97 0.62 -16.92
CA ARG A 80 -3.39 0.72 -16.55
C ARG A 80 -3.61 1.57 -15.31
N MET A 81 -2.56 2.22 -14.78
CA MET A 81 -2.61 3.04 -13.58
C MET A 81 -3.21 2.31 -12.36
N TYR A 82 -2.88 1.03 -12.20
CA TYR A 82 -3.30 0.24 -11.05
C TYR A 82 -2.13 -0.43 -10.34
N ILE A 83 -2.25 -0.54 -9.03
CA ILE A 83 -1.47 -1.47 -8.22
C ILE A 83 -2.40 -2.41 -7.47
N PHE A 84 -1.95 -3.64 -7.28
CA PHE A 84 -2.57 -4.59 -6.37
C PHE A 84 -1.63 -4.79 -5.18
N ILE A 85 -2.15 -4.55 -3.97
CA ILE A 85 -1.40 -4.77 -2.74
C ILE A 85 -2.09 -5.85 -1.92
N LYS A 86 -1.37 -6.92 -1.62
CA LYS A 86 -1.80 -7.96 -0.69
C LYS A 86 -1.29 -7.64 0.71
N LEU A 87 -2.21 -7.25 1.58
CA LEU A 87 -1.97 -6.67 2.91
C LEU A 87 -2.47 -7.59 4.02
N PRO A 88 -1.80 -7.65 5.19
CA PRO A 88 -2.31 -8.38 6.34
C PRO A 88 -3.44 -7.59 7.02
N VAL A 89 -4.52 -8.27 7.38
CA VAL A 89 -5.71 -7.67 8.01
C VAL A 89 -6.13 -8.52 9.21
N ILE A 90 -6.48 -7.88 10.33
CA ILE A 90 -7.06 -8.56 11.49
C ILE A 90 -8.54 -8.82 11.23
N GLN A 91 -8.93 -10.08 11.29
CA GLN A 91 -10.32 -10.51 11.16
C GLN A 91 -11.05 -10.39 12.51
N SER A 92 -12.39 -10.48 12.47
CA SER A 92 -13.22 -10.38 13.68
C SER A 92 -12.93 -11.47 14.73
N ASP A 93 -12.35 -12.61 14.32
CA ASP A 93 -11.92 -13.69 15.21
C ASP A 93 -10.49 -13.52 15.75
N GLY A 94 -9.86 -12.37 15.48
CA GLY A 94 -8.50 -12.03 15.92
C GLY A 94 -7.38 -12.62 15.05
N LYS A 95 -7.71 -13.42 14.02
CA LYS A 95 -6.67 -13.97 13.12
C LYS A 95 -6.21 -12.93 12.12
N ILE A 96 -4.93 -12.99 11.77
CA ILE A 96 -4.36 -12.20 10.67
C ILE A 96 -4.48 -13.00 9.38
N THR A 97 -5.24 -12.49 8.43
CA THR A 97 -5.31 -13.02 7.06
C THR A 97 -4.69 -12.04 6.08
N LYS A 98 -4.57 -12.40 4.81
CA LYS A 98 -4.09 -11.49 3.77
C LYS A 98 -5.19 -11.20 2.76
N GLU A 99 -5.57 -9.94 2.68
CA GLU A 99 -6.55 -9.43 1.71
C GLU A 99 -5.84 -8.71 0.57
N GLN A 100 -6.47 -8.67 -0.60
CA GLN A 100 -5.92 -7.98 -1.77
C GLN A 100 -6.74 -6.73 -2.06
N TYR A 101 -6.07 -5.60 -2.09
CA TYR A 101 -6.65 -4.30 -2.44
C TYR A 101 -6.15 -3.88 -3.81
N GLN A 102 -7.04 -3.28 -4.60
CA GLN A 102 -6.70 -2.67 -5.88
C GLN A 102 -6.85 -1.16 -5.74
N TYR A 103 -5.79 -0.42 -6.05
CA TYR A 103 -5.78 1.03 -5.99
C TYR A 103 -5.49 1.62 -7.37
N THR A 104 -6.20 2.68 -7.72
CA THR A 104 -5.82 3.58 -8.81
C THR A 104 -4.57 4.34 -8.38
N ALA A 105 -3.46 4.14 -9.11
CA ALA A 105 -2.15 4.56 -8.65
C ALA A 105 -1.20 4.97 -9.77
N HIS A 106 -0.40 6.01 -9.49
CA HIS A 106 0.78 6.39 -10.25
C HIS A 106 2.04 6.09 -9.44
N LYS A 107 3.11 5.70 -10.11
CA LYS A 107 4.42 5.55 -9.49
C LYS A 107 5.24 6.80 -9.76
N ILE A 108 5.85 7.36 -8.72
CA ILE A 108 6.67 8.58 -8.78
C ILE A 108 8.11 8.29 -8.34
#